data_AF-A0A1G6QR91-F1
#
_entry.id   AF-A0A1G6QR91-F1
#
_cell.length_a   1.000
_cell.length_b   1.000
_cell.length_c   1.000
_cell.angle_alpha   90.00
_cell.angle_beta   90.00
_cell.angle_gamma   90.00
#
_symmetry.space_group_name_H-M   'P 1'
#
loop_
_entity.id
_entity.type
_entity.pdbx_description
1 polymer ?
#
loop_
_entity_poly.entity_id
_entity_poly.type
_entity_poly.pdbx_seq_one_letter_code
_entity_poly.pdbx_strand_id
1 'polypeptide(L)'
;MTISQTVIMISIGTLLIQPVSGKNLWGTFGIAAILIITLQLIEYIQLKWDKAESFFTGRAKVIIENGQLDVQTLKKLKLSVDKLEMRLRQQGISTIQDVKWATVEPSGQLGYLLKDNRQPATKGEVAELKEMIEGILKINQSDPNPLPAQSTESNLFSEIKGKHQPEHSQQLD
;
A
#
# COMPACT_ATOMS: atom_id res chain seq x y z
N MET A 1 15.19 -11.10 -7.43
CA MET A 1 16.23 -11.91 -8.11
C MET A 1 15.52 -13.06 -8.79
N THR A 2 15.67 -13.23 -10.10
CA THR A 2 14.94 -14.27 -10.85
C THR A 2 15.64 -15.63 -10.71
N ILE A 3 14.89 -16.71 -10.86
CA ILE A 3 15.45 -18.08 -10.84
C ILE A 3 16.55 -18.21 -11.92
N SER A 4 16.31 -17.63 -13.11
CA SER A 4 17.30 -17.59 -14.20
C SER A 4 18.61 -16.93 -13.79
N GLN A 5 18.57 -15.82 -13.04
CA GLN A 5 19.77 -15.14 -12.55
C GLN A 5 20.58 -16.00 -11.58
N THR A 6 19.92 -16.77 -10.71
CA THR A 6 20.60 -17.71 -9.81
C THR A 6 21.29 -18.83 -10.59
N VAL A 7 20.61 -19.39 -11.60
CA VAL A 7 21.20 -20.43 -12.47
C VAL A 7 22.42 -19.90 -13.23
N ILE A 8 22.36 -18.66 -13.72
CA ILE A 8 23.50 -17.99 -14.37
C ILE A 8 24.70 -17.91 -13.41
N MET A 9 24.49 -17.47 -12.18
CA MET A 9 25.57 -17.29 -11.21
C MET A 9 26.31 -18.61 -10.92
N ILE A 10 25.56 -19.68 -10.70
CA ILE A 10 26.13 -21.02 -10.49
C ILE A 10 26.86 -21.48 -11.75
N SER A 11 26.25 -21.27 -12.91
CA SER A 11 26.81 -21.73 -14.18
C SER A 11 28.11 -21.01 -14.55
N ILE A 12 28.18 -19.69 -14.39
CA ILE A 12 29.39 -18.91 -14.64
C ILE A 12 30.54 -19.43 -13.76
N GLY A 13 30.28 -19.70 -12.48
CA GLY A 13 31.29 -20.29 -11.59
C GLY A 13 31.85 -21.60 -12.13
N THR A 14 31.00 -22.50 -12.62
CA THR A 14 31.44 -23.77 -13.23
C THR A 14 32.18 -23.57 -14.55
N LEU A 15 31.78 -22.61 -15.37
CA LEU A 15 32.41 -22.30 -16.66
C LEU A 15 33.82 -21.73 -16.49
N LEU A 16 34.06 -20.94 -15.43
CA LEU A 16 35.38 -20.38 -15.14
C LEU A 16 36.40 -21.44 -14.71
N ILE A 17 35.96 -22.56 -14.13
CA ILE A 17 36.83 -23.65 -13.63
C ILE A 17 37.30 -24.58 -14.77
N GLN A 18 36.53 -24.71 -15.84
CA GLN A 18 36.82 -25.67 -16.92
C GLN A 18 38.13 -25.39 -17.69
N PRO A 19 38.46 -24.14 -18.08
CA PRO A 19 39.74 -23.80 -18.70
C PRO A 19 40.95 -24.10 -17.81
N VAL A 20 40.80 -23.84 -16.50
CA VAL A 20 41.86 -24.07 -15.51
C VAL A 20 42.14 -25.56 -15.30
N SER A 21 41.14 -26.43 -15.49
CA SER A 21 41.31 -27.89 -15.45
C SER A 21 41.97 -28.49 -16.70
N GLY A 22 42.45 -27.68 -17.65
CA GLY A 22 43.13 -28.17 -18.85
C GLY A 22 42.23 -28.86 -19.89
N LYS A 23 40.90 -28.64 -19.82
CA LYS A 23 39.94 -29.15 -20.81
C LYS A 23 39.96 -28.31 -22.10
N ASN A 24 39.58 -28.91 -23.23
CA ASN A 24 39.51 -28.25 -24.55
C ASN A 24 38.75 -26.90 -24.48
N LEU A 25 39.47 -25.78 -24.67
CA LEU A 25 38.93 -24.42 -24.59
C LEU A 25 37.76 -24.19 -25.56
N TRP A 26 37.84 -24.76 -26.77
CA TRP A 26 36.76 -24.71 -27.75
C TRP A 26 35.48 -25.38 -27.26
N GLY A 27 35.60 -26.46 -26.47
CA GLY A 27 34.46 -27.11 -25.82
C GLY A 27 33.81 -26.18 -24.78
N THR A 28 34.62 -25.50 -23.96
CA THR A 28 34.14 -24.52 -22.98
C THR A 28 33.37 -23.38 -23.65
N PHE A 29 33.89 -22.82 -24.75
CA PHE A 29 33.19 -21.79 -25.50
C PHE A 29 31.88 -22.30 -26.13
N GLY A 30 31.86 -23.55 -26.62
CA GLY A 30 30.65 -24.19 -27.12
C GLY A 30 29.57 -24.32 -26.04
N ILE A 31 29.95 -24.77 -24.84
CA ILE A 31 29.04 -24.89 -23.69
C ILE A 31 28.54 -23.51 -23.25
N ALA A 32 29.42 -22.51 -23.19
CA ALA A 32 29.04 -21.15 -22.83
C ALA A 32 28.03 -20.56 -23.84
N ALA A 33 28.26 -20.74 -25.14
CA ALA A 33 27.36 -20.29 -26.19
C ALA A 33 25.98 -20.96 -26.09
N ILE A 34 25.94 -22.28 -25.86
CA ILE A 34 24.69 -23.03 -25.71
C ILE A 34 23.89 -22.54 -24.49
N LEU A 35 24.58 -22.20 -23.41
CA LEU A 35 23.96 -21.67 -22.21
C LEU A 35 23.31 -20.30 -22.47
N ILE A 36 24.05 -19.40 -23.11
CA ILE A 36 23.55 -18.06 -23.47
C ILE A 36 22.33 -18.18 -24.39
N ILE A 37 22.40 -19.02 -25.43
CA ILE A 37 21.27 -19.24 -26.36
C ILE A 37 20.06 -19.81 -25.62
N THR A 38 20.27 -20.78 -24.73
CA THR A 38 19.19 -21.40 -23.95
C THR A 38 18.50 -20.37 -23.05
N LEU A 39 19.26 -19.49 -22.40
CA LEU A 39 18.71 -18.42 -21.58
C LEU A 39 17.90 -17.41 -22.41
N GLN A 40 18.44 -16.99 -23.56
CA GLN A 40 17.76 -16.06 -24.45
C GLN A 40 16.44 -16.66 -24.95
N LEU A 41 16.44 -17.96 -25.23
CA LEU A 41 15.25 -18.69 -25.64
C LEU A 41 14.22 -18.77 -24.50
N ILE A 42 14.65 -19.07 -23.28
CA ILE A 42 13.78 -19.11 -22.10
C ILE A 42 13.14 -17.74 -21.81
N GLU A 43 13.92 -16.66 -21.93
CA GLU A 43 13.41 -15.29 -21.76
C GLU A 43 12.41 -14.92 -22.86
N TYR A 44 12.73 -15.26 -24.12
CA TYR A 44 11.82 -15.05 -25.25
C TYR A 44 10.51 -15.81 -25.08
N ILE A 45 10.56 -17.07 -24.64
CA ILE A 45 9.36 -17.88 -24.38
C ILE A 45 8.52 -17.27 -23.26
N GLN A 46 9.13 -16.78 -22.19
CA GLN A 46 8.42 -16.11 -21.11
C GLN A 46 7.71 -14.84 -21.59
N LEU A 47 8.39 -13.99 -22.37
CA LEU A 47 7.81 -12.78 -22.94
C LEU A 47 6.72 -13.05 -23.97
N LYS A 48 6.81 -14.17 -24.70
CA LYS A 48 5.84 -14.51 -25.75
C LYS A 48 4.58 -15.18 -25.19
N TRP A 49 4.71 -15.93 -24.09
CA TRP A 49 3.63 -16.74 -23.53
C TRP A 49 3.39 -16.42 -22.04
N ASP A 50 2.29 -15.74 -21.74
CA ASP A 50 1.86 -15.40 -20.37
C ASP A 50 1.78 -16.61 -19.41
N LYS A 51 1.47 -17.80 -19.94
CA LYS A 51 1.46 -19.04 -19.16
C LYS A 51 2.87 -19.47 -18.73
N ALA A 52 3.86 -19.28 -19.61
CA ALA A 52 5.25 -19.55 -19.28
C ALA A 52 5.73 -18.53 -18.25
N GLU A 53 5.48 -17.23 -18.46
CA GLU A 53 5.77 -16.19 -17.47
C GLU A 53 5.16 -16.52 -16.10
N SER A 54 3.87 -16.83 -16.05
CA SER A 54 3.14 -17.20 -14.84
C SER A 54 3.69 -18.46 -14.16
N PHE A 55 4.26 -19.41 -14.92
CA PHE A 55 4.89 -20.61 -14.37
C PHE A 55 6.29 -20.32 -13.79
N PHE A 56 7.11 -19.52 -14.48
CA PHE A 56 8.47 -19.20 -14.05
C PHE A 56 8.52 -18.13 -12.94
N THR A 57 7.68 -17.09 -13.04
CA THR A 57 7.63 -15.98 -12.08
C THR A 57 6.65 -16.27 -10.95
N GLY A 58 5.62 -17.09 -11.20
CA GLY A 58 4.50 -17.29 -10.29
C GLY A 58 3.44 -16.18 -10.40
N ARG A 59 2.30 -16.36 -9.72
CA ARG A 59 1.26 -15.33 -9.61
C ARG A 59 1.01 -14.95 -8.16
N ALA A 60 0.80 -13.66 -7.92
CA ALA A 60 0.29 -13.15 -6.66
C ALA A 60 -1.03 -13.86 -6.31
N LYS A 61 -1.22 -14.17 -5.03
CA LYS A 61 -2.47 -14.75 -4.54
C LYS A 61 -3.11 -13.85 -3.50
N VAL A 62 -4.37 -13.50 -3.72
CA VAL A 62 -5.17 -12.73 -2.77
C VAL A 62 -5.42 -13.58 -1.53
N ILE A 63 -5.15 -13.01 -0.36
CA ILE A 63 -5.30 -13.66 0.94
C ILE A 63 -6.20 -12.89 1.91
N ILE A 64 -6.42 -11.59 1.66
CA ILE A 64 -7.38 -10.76 2.38
C ILE A 64 -8.21 -9.99 1.35
N GLU A 65 -9.52 -9.97 1.54
CA GLU A 65 -10.45 -9.16 0.76
C GLU A 65 -11.46 -8.48 1.70
N ASN A 66 -11.49 -7.14 1.67
CA ASN A 66 -12.32 -6.28 2.50
C ASN A 66 -12.27 -6.57 4.02
N GLY A 67 -11.12 -7.03 4.50
CA GLY A 67 -10.88 -7.41 5.90
C GLY A 67 -11.29 -8.85 6.24
N GLN A 68 -11.67 -9.65 5.24
CA GLN A 68 -11.95 -11.08 5.38
C GLN A 68 -10.77 -11.91 4.87
N LEU A 69 -10.40 -12.95 5.61
CA LEU A 69 -9.30 -13.85 5.27
C LEU A 69 -9.76 -14.94 4.31
N ASP A 70 -9.01 -15.16 3.23
CA ASP A 70 -9.14 -16.37 2.42
C ASP A 70 -8.31 -17.51 3.04
N VAL A 71 -8.95 -18.25 3.94
CA VAL A 71 -8.36 -19.40 4.63
C VAL A 71 -7.95 -20.51 3.65
N GLN A 72 -8.66 -20.67 2.53
CA GLN A 72 -8.34 -21.71 1.56
C GLN A 72 -7.01 -21.38 0.86
N THR A 73 -6.82 -20.12 0.48
CA THR A 73 -5.59 -19.67 -0.16
C THR A 73 -4.42 -19.68 0.81
N LEU A 74 -4.62 -19.27 2.07
CA LEU A 74 -3.60 -19.39 3.11
C LEU A 74 -3.14 -20.83 3.34
N LYS A 75 -4.08 -21.79 3.36
CA LYS A 75 -3.76 -23.22 3.48
C LYS A 75 -2.93 -23.72 2.28
N LYS A 76 -3.28 -23.31 1.05
CA LYS A 76 -2.50 -23.63 -0.17
C LYS A 76 -1.08 -23.05 -0.14
N LEU A 77 -0.92 -21.87 0.48
CA LEU A 77 0.36 -21.19 0.64
C LEU A 77 1.16 -21.67 1.87
N LYS A 78 0.61 -22.59 2.68
CA LYS A 78 1.19 -23.02 3.97
C LYS A 78 1.54 -21.82 4.88
N LEU A 79 0.70 -20.78 4.81
CA LEU A 79 0.86 -19.55 5.59
C LEU A 79 -0.16 -19.55 6.74
N SER A 80 0.32 -19.52 7.98
CA SER A 80 -0.57 -19.39 9.15
C SER A 80 -1.08 -17.95 9.31
N VAL A 81 -2.23 -17.81 9.96
CA VAL A 81 -2.81 -16.50 10.30
C VAL A 81 -1.83 -15.68 11.14
N ASP A 82 -1.19 -16.29 12.15
CA ASP A 82 -0.19 -15.59 12.98
C ASP A 82 0.94 -14.99 12.15
N LYS A 83 1.48 -15.74 11.18
CA LYS A 83 2.55 -15.24 10.30
C LYS A 83 2.07 -14.10 9.41
N LEU A 84 0.84 -14.17 8.92
CA LEU A 84 0.24 -13.08 8.16
C LEU A 84 0.09 -11.82 9.03
N GLU A 85 -0.45 -11.96 10.24
CA GLU A 85 -0.59 -10.84 11.18
C GLU A 85 0.76 -10.25 11.57
N MET A 86 1.79 -11.10 11.79
CA MET A 86 3.15 -10.62 12.02
C MET A 86 3.64 -9.74 10.86
N ARG A 87 3.40 -10.15 9.60
CA ARG A 87 3.79 -9.38 8.42
C ARG A 87 3.00 -8.09 8.28
N LEU A 88 1.70 -8.10 8.57
CA LEU A 88 0.89 -6.89 8.60
C LEU A 88 1.43 -5.88 9.64
N ARG A 89 1.77 -6.36 10.84
CA ARG A 89 2.39 -5.51 11.87
C ARG A 89 3.74 -4.94 11.46
N GLN A 90 4.56 -5.72 10.73
CA GLN A 90 5.82 -5.22 10.16
C GLN A 90 5.61 -4.09 9.14
N GLN A 91 4.43 -4.01 8.52
CA GLN A 91 4.04 -2.91 7.63
C GLN A 91 3.27 -1.79 8.36
N GLY A 92 3.22 -1.81 9.69
CA GLY A 92 2.49 -0.81 10.50
C GLY A 92 0.98 -1.03 10.56
N ILE A 93 0.46 -2.16 10.07
CA ILE A 93 -0.96 -2.48 10.05
C ILE A 93 -1.30 -3.30 11.30
N SER A 94 -2.11 -2.73 12.19
CA SER A 94 -2.42 -3.34 13.48
C SER A 94 -3.53 -4.39 13.40
N THR A 95 -4.45 -4.24 12.46
CA THR A 95 -5.58 -5.17 12.28
C THR A 95 -5.86 -5.49 10.82
N ILE A 96 -6.27 -6.73 10.58
CA ILE A 96 -6.73 -7.22 9.28
C ILE A 96 -7.97 -6.46 8.81
N GLN A 97 -8.81 -5.97 9.71
CA GLN A 97 -10.04 -5.26 9.34
C GLN A 97 -9.77 -3.94 8.60
N ASP A 98 -8.60 -3.35 8.75
CA ASP A 98 -8.22 -2.10 8.07
C ASP A 98 -7.73 -2.35 6.63
N VAL A 99 -7.53 -3.60 6.24
CA VAL A 99 -7.03 -4.00 4.92
C VAL A 99 -8.19 -4.16 3.93
N LYS A 100 -8.10 -3.49 2.78
CA LYS A 100 -9.04 -3.61 1.66
C LYS A 100 -8.69 -4.83 0.79
N TRP A 101 -7.42 -5.01 0.45
CA TRP A 101 -6.94 -6.25 -0.16
C TRP A 101 -5.49 -6.52 0.24
N ALA A 102 -5.11 -7.80 0.30
CA ALA A 102 -3.71 -8.19 0.44
C ALA A 102 -3.38 -9.41 -0.42
N THR A 103 -2.19 -9.42 -0.99
CA THR A 103 -1.64 -10.50 -1.79
C THR A 103 -0.35 -11.04 -1.21
N VAL A 104 -0.08 -12.32 -1.45
CA VAL A 104 1.26 -12.90 -1.28
C VAL A 104 1.86 -13.09 -2.66
N GLU A 105 2.97 -12.41 -2.91
CA GLU A 105 3.76 -12.55 -4.12
C GLU A 105 4.51 -13.89 -4.13
N PRO A 106 4.94 -14.41 -5.29
CA PRO A 106 5.77 -15.61 -5.39
C PRO A 106 7.08 -15.52 -4.61
N SER A 107 7.60 -14.30 -4.41
CA SER A 107 8.75 -14.00 -3.55
C SER A 107 8.48 -14.22 -2.06
N GLY A 108 7.21 -14.42 -1.66
CA GLY A 108 6.75 -14.50 -0.28
C GLY A 108 6.48 -13.14 0.37
N GLN A 109 6.65 -12.04 -0.38
CA GLN A 109 6.34 -10.69 0.08
C GLN A 109 4.84 -10.44 0.14
N LEU A 110 4.44 -9.55 1.03
CA LEU A 110 3.05 -9.15 1.24
C LEU A 110 2.79 -7.84 0.49
N GLY A 111 1.91 -7.88 -0.51
CA GLY A 111 1.28 -6.68 -1.09
C GLY A 111 0.00 -6.36 -0.33
N TYR A 112 -0.33 -5.08 -0.16
CA TYR A 112 -1.56 -4.68 0.51
C TYR A 112 -2.08 -3.32 0.02
N LEU A 113 -3.38 -3.10 0.26
CA LEU A 113 -4.02 -1.80 0.21
C LEU A 113 -4.93 -1.66 1.42
N LEU A 114 -4.86 -0.51 2.08
CA LEU A 114 -5.73 -0.16 3.20
C LEU A 114 -7.10 0.33 2.70
N LYS A 115 -8.11 0.21 3.55
CA LYS A 115 -9.41 0.86 3.32
C LYS A 115 -9.24 2.37 3.20
N ASP A 116 -10.11 3.00 2.43
CA ASP A 116 -9.94 4.40 2.02
C ASP A 116 -9.86 5.35 3.25
N ASN A 117 -10.60 5.05 4.32
CA ASN A 117 -10.57 5.79 5.60
C ASN A 117 -9.36 5.49 6.51
N ARG A 118 -8.46 4.59 6.11
CA ARG A 118 -7.26 4.18 6.84
C ARG A 118 -5.97 4.47 6.08
N GLN A 119 -6.08 4.92 4.82
CA GLN A 119 -4.91 5.29 4.03
C GLN A 119 -4.31 6.61 4.57
N PRO A 120 -2.97 6.74 4.58
CA PRO A 120 -2.33 8.00 4.90
C PRO A 120 -2.63 9.02 3.81
N ALA A 121 -2.89 10.27 4.21
CA ALA A 121 -3.11 11.35 3.27
C ALA A 121 -1.86 11.60 2.41
N THR A 122 -2.07 11.71 1.10
CA THR A 122 -1.01 12.08 0.16
C THR A 122 -0.72 13.58 0.25
N LYS A 123 0.50 13.98 -0.14
CA LYS A 123 0.85 15.41 -0.22
C LYS A 123 -0.07 16.19 -1.16
N GLY A 124 -0.56 15.55 -2.22
CA GLY A 124 -1.50 16.14 -3.18
C GLY A 124 -2.84 16.45 -2.54
N GLU A 125 -3.45 15.48 -1.85
CA GLU A 125 -4.73 15.68 -1.13
C GLU A 125 -4.62 16.77 -0.07
N VAL A 126 -3.49 16.84 0.65
CA VAL A 126 -3.25 17.90 1.64
C VAL A 126 -3.10 19.27 0.97
N ALA A 127 -2.46 19.35 -0.20
CA ALA A 127 -2.30 20.59 -0.95
C ALA A 127 -3.65 21.09 -1.50
N GLU A 128 -4.46 20.19 -2.06
CA GLU A 128 -5.82 20.49 -2.53
C GLU A 128 -6.69 21.02 -1.36
N LEU A 129 -6.66 20.34 -0.21
CA LEU A 129 -7.32 20.83 1.01
C LEU A 129 -6.85 22.23 1.41
N LYS A 130 -5.55 22.52 1.29
CA LYS A 130 -4.99 23.85 1.61
C LYS A 130 -5.50 24.92 0.63
N GLU A 131 -5.53 24.64 -0.66
CA GLU A 131 -6.07 25.56 -1.68
C GLU A 131 -7.55 25.83 -1.45
N MET A 132 -8.34 24.79 -1.13
CA MET A 132 -9.75 24.95 -0.78
C MET A 132 -9.92 25.84 0.46
N ILE A 133 -9.12 25.64 1.51
CA ILE A 133 -9.17 26.46 2.73
C ILE A 133 -8.79 27.92 2.40
N GLU A 134 -7.71 28.15 1.66
CA GLU A 134 -7.29 29.51 1.25
C GLU A 134 -8.35 30.20 0.37
N GLY A 135 -9.01 29.46 -0.51
CA GLY A 135 -10.12 29.95 -1.32
C GLY A 135 -11.30 30.42 -0.45
N ILE A 136 -11.70 29.61 0.52
CA ILE A 136 -12.77 29.96 1.48
C ILE A 136 -12.36 31.18 2.32
N LEU A 137 -11.11 31.25 2.79
CA LEU A 137 -10.61 32.38 3.58
C LEU A 137 -10.61 33.69 2.78
N LYS A 138 -10.24 33.65 1.50
CA LYS A 138 -10.30 34.83 0.61
C LYS A 138 -11.73 35.31 0.39
N ILE A 139 -12.69 34.40 0.22
CA ILE A 139 -14.12 34.74 0.08
C ILE A 139 -14.63 35.43 1.34
N ASN A 140 -14.27 34.92 2.53
CA ASN A 140 -14.71 35.49 3.80
C ASN A 140 -14.00 36.83 4.17
N GLN A 141 -12.92 37.18 3.47
CA GLN A 141 -12.20 38.46 3.63
C GLN A 141 -12.54 39.50 2.54
N SER A 142 -13.26 39.12 1.47
CA SER A 142 -13.59 40.00 0.36
C SER A 142 -14.98 40.65 0.46
N ASP A 143 -15.53 40.74 1.68
CA ASP A 143 -16.68 41.59 1.99
C ASP A 143 -16.22 42.86 2.73
N PRO A 144 -15.76 43.92 2.02
CA PRO A 144 -15.61 45.25 2.60
C PRO A 144 -16.95 45.99 2.50
N ASN A 145 -17.99 45.47 3.15
CA ASN A 145 -19.13 46.32 3.46
C ASN A 145 -18.95 46.76 4.92
N PRO A 146 -18.70 48.06 5.22
CA PRO A 146 -18.81 48.51 6.58
C PRO A 146 -20.27 48.33 6.97
N LEU A 147 -20.54 47.30 7.77
CA LEU A 147 -21.79 47.22 8.51
C LEU A 147 -21.94 48.56 9.24
N PRO A 148 -23.04 49.31 9.03
CA PRO A 148 -23.30 50.45 9.89
C PRO A 148 -23.32 49.92 11.31
N ALA A 149 -22.53 50.54 12.18
CA ALA A 149 -22.38 50.16 13.57
C ALA A 149 -23.75 49.97 14.23
N GLN A 150 -24.20 48.72 14.37
CA GLN A 150 -25.25 48.32 15.29
C GLN A 150 -24.80 47.03 15.96
N SER A 151 -24.00 47.23 17.01
CA SER A 151 -23.86 46.29 18.10
C SER A 151 -25.24 45.90 18.62
N THR A 152 -25.64 44.66 18.45
CA THR A 152 -26.55 44.03 19.40
C THR A 152 -26.02 42.63 19.66
N GLU A 153 -25.23 42.58 20.74
CA GLU A 153 -24.72 41.36 21.34
C GLU A 153 -25.86 40.36 21.60
N SER A 154 -26.00 39.39 20.72
CA SER A 154 -26.72 38.16 21.02
C SER A 154 -25.74 37.00 20.83
N ASN A 155 -24.73 36.98 21.70
CA ASN A 155 -23.80 35.86 21.79
C ASN A 155 -24.51 34.67 22.45
N LEU A 156 -24.22 33.45 22.00
CA LEU A 156 -24.79 32.15 22.44
C LEU A 156 -24.92 31.94 23.96
N PHE A 157 -24.19 32.72 24.76
CA PHE A 157 -24.17 32.65 26.22
C PHE A 157 -25.29 33.49 26.89
N SER A 158 -26.03 34.32 26.14
CA SER A 158 -27.12 35.13 26.69
C SER A 158 -28.39 34.31 26.96
N GLU A 159 -28.61 33.24 26.20
CA GLU A 159 -29.79 32.36 26.34
C GLU A 159 -29.76 31.54 27.64
N ILE A 160 -28.56 31.18 28.11
CA ILE A 160 -28.38 30.43 29.36
C ILE A 160 -28.52 31.35 30.58
N LYS A 161 -28.24 32.65 30.42
CA LYS A 161 -28.27 33.64 31.50
C LYS A 161 -29.69 34.14 31.82
N GLY A 162 -30.67 33.92 30.92
CA GLY A 162 -32.05 34.41 31.06
C GLY A 162 -33.03 33.47 31.76
N LYS A 163 -32.61 32.28 32.23
CA LYS A 163 -33.53 31.22 32.68
C LYS A 163 -33.51 30.87 34.17
N HIS A 164 -33.15 31.82 35.03
CA HIS A 164 -33.41 31.69 36.47
C HIS A 164 -33.89 33.01 37.07
N GLN A 165 -35.21 33.18 37.14
CA GLN A 165 -35.85 34.02 38.15
C GLN A 165 -36.81 33.11 38.93
N PRO A 166 -36.63 32.92 40.25
CA PRO A 166 -37.60 32.22 41.07
C PRO A 166 -38.82 33.12 41.24
N GLU A 167 -39.99 32.69 40.74
CA GLU A 167 -41.25 33.29 41.15
C GLU A 167 -41.53 32.88 42.60
N HIS A 168 -41.41 33.83 43.51
CA HIS A 168 -42.36 33.97 44.62
C HIS A 168 -42.20 35.37 45.25
N SER A 169 -43.03 36.31 44.76
CA SER A 169 -43.27 37.58 45.43
C SER A 169 -44.34 37.37 46.49
N GLN A 170 -43.99 37.69 47.75
CA GLN A 170 -44.97 38.03 48.78
C GLN A 170 -45.56 39.41 48.48
N GLN A 171 -46.87 39.56 48.69
CA GLN A 171 -47.56 40.78 49.14
C GLN A 171 -48.88 40.28 49.78
N LEU A 172 -48.98 40.20 51.11
CA LEU A 172 -49.40 41.24 52.07
C LEU A 172 -50.85 41.72 51.85
N ASP A 173 -51.77 41.12 52.61
CA ASP A 173 -52.78 41.74 53.49
C ASP A 173 -53.17 40.74 54.59
#